data_AF-A0AAE9CYV0-F1
#
_entry.id   AF-A0AAE9CYV0-F1
#
_cell.length_a   1.000
_cell.length_b   1.000
_cell.length_c   1.000
_cell.angle_alpha   90.00
_cell.angle_beta   90.00
_cell.angle_gamma   90.00
#
_symmetry.space_group_name_H-M   'P 1'
#
loop_
_entity.id
_entity.type
_entity.pdbx_description
1 polymer ?
#
loop_
_entity_poly.entity_id
_entity_poly.type
_entity_poly.pdbx_seq_one_letter_code
_entity_poly.pdbx_strand_id
1 'polypeptide(L)'
;MNNYFQLGLIIIGSFLFFDVFLNDGSISSRVQYSHLPLPSGNTVLVDLSSEIVNQTTEKANAVEGYEIEGEDRFKWYLKRTASNVIATAPNITTLYAYEFDHEITVTTPSWKMIRRRVYCRYLDKNGNEIGTPYESFTYPEYIVNCPKRKGTQKIGLSVTQNGEFVPLPLVDRMLKKPKYELSMCVATIYGEEPKWLLFIEMVEHFKLQGVQHFYLHIHHASNYDLKMINDYVRTGEVEIHYLLERDKRTDNHWHMVNIADCLIWSRGESKWTIFADLDERILMTEYPGTILDYMREIRNESIGGVQFRQQWVLKTELMPEKYESGSQDCLIWSRGKSKWTIFADLDGRILMTEYPGTILDYMREIRNESTIDAWMPTHRFHNSTGIGPIGHTATNIIDTS
;
A
#
# COMPACT_ATOMS: atom_id res chain seq x y z
N MET A 1 8.92 26.02 57.57
CA MET A 1 7.95 25.90 56.45
C MET A 1 8.61 26.40 55.17
N ASN A 2 9.79 25.90 54.78
CA ASN A 2 10.11 24.59 54.19
C ASN A 2 9.78 24.53 52.69
N ASN A 3 10.81 24.78 51.87
CA ASN A 3 10.72 25.22 50.47
C ASN A 3 10.31 24.13 49.45
N TYR A 4 9.94 22.94 49.91
CA TYR A 4 9.50 21.84 49.04
C TYR A 4 8.13 22.07 48.40
N PHE A 5 7.23 22.84 49.04
CA PHE A 5 5.92 23.17 48.46
C PHE A 5 5.99 24.15 47.28
N GLN A 6 6.99 25.03 47.24
CA GLN A 6 7.20 25.98 46.15
C GLN A 6 7.72 25.28 44.87
N LEU A 7 8.64 24.32 45.00
CA LEU A 7 9.11 23.53 43.84
C LEU A 7 7.99 22.68 43.22
N GLY A 8 7.13 22.08 44.03
CA GLY A 8 6.00 21.27 43.54
C GLY A 8 5.00 22.08 42.70
N LEU A 9 4.69 23.31 43.13
CA LEU A 9 3.79 24.20 42.38
C LEU A 9 4.39 24.70 41.07
N ILE A 10 5.71 24.94 41.01
CA ILE A 10 6.38 25.36 39.77
C ILE A 10 6.37 24.23 38.73
N ILE A 11 6.63 22.99 39.14
CA ILE A 11 6.64 21.84 38.20
C ILE A 11 5.23 21.56 37.66
N ILE A 12 4.19 21.59 38.50
CA ILE A 12 2.79 21.40 38.04
C ILE A 12 2.35 22.55 37.13
N GLY A 13 2.77 23.79 37.43
CA GLY A 13 2.52 24.96 36.57
C GLY A 13 3.17 24.84 35.19
N SER A 14 4.39 24.30 35.10
CA SER A 14 5.09 24.11 33.81
C SER A 14 4.48 23.02 32.92
N PHE A 15 3.95 21.93 33.49
CA PHE A 15 3.23 20.94 32.69
C PHE A 15 1.88 21.47 32.17
N LEU A 16 1.11 22.17 33.01
CA LEU A 16 -0.15 22.78 32.58
C LEU A 16 0.03 23.91 31.54
N PHE A 17 1.15 24.63 31.56
CA PHE A 17 1.48 25.59 30.51
C PHE A 17 1.85 24.94 29.16
N PHE A 18 2.37 23.70 29.16
CA PHE A 18 2.65 22.98 27.92
C PHE A 18 1.38 22.42 27.27
N ASP A 19 0.45 21.87 28.06
CA ASP A 19 -0.84 21.37 27.55
C ASP A 19 -1.72 22.51 26.98
N VAL A 20 -1.70 23.70 27.59
CA VAL A 20 -2.50 24.86 27.11
C VAL A 20 -1.95 25.47 25.81
N PHE A 21 -0.66 25.32 25.50
CA PHE A 21 -0.06 25.83 24.26
C PHE A 21 0.05 24.80 23.12
N LEU A 22 -0.18 23.51 23.38
CA LEU A 22 -0.19 22.46 22.35
C LEU A 22 -1.57 21.88 22.03
N ASN A 23 -2.60 22.22 22.81
CA ASN A 23 -3.97 21.73 22.61
C ASN A 23 -4.96 22.84 22.20
N ASP A 24 -4.51 23.80 21.38
CA ASP A 24 -5.41 24.74 20.72
C ASP A 24 -5.97 24.12 19.43
N GLY A 25 -7.05 23.35 19.57
CA GLY A 25 -7.81 22.70 18.49
C GLY A 25 -8.52 23.68 17.52
N SER A 26 -8.01 24.90 17.38
CA SER A 26 -8.54 25.98 16.57
C SER A 26 -7.80 26.18 15.23
N ILE A 27 -6.68 25.50 14.97
CA ILE A 27 -6.00 25.55 13.64
C ILE A 27 -6.66 24.56 12.67
N SER A 28 -7.99 24.67 12.57
CA SER A 28 -8.74 24.15 11.42
C SER A 28 -8.57 25.10 10.24
N SER A 29 -8.35 24.54 9.06
CA SER A 29 -8.01 25.26 7.83
C SER A 29 -9.04 26.33 7.43
N ARG A 30 -8.79 27.59 7.80
CA ARG A 30 -9.46 28.78 7.23
C ARG A 30 -8.53 29.55 6.30
N VAL A 31 -8.11 28.90 5.21
CA VAL A 31 -7.60 29.63 4.04
C VAL A 31 -8.76 29.84 3.08
N GLN A 32 -9.39 31.01 3.19
CA GLN A 32 -10.52 31.41 2.37
C GLN A 32 -10.01 31.98 1.04
N TYR A 33 -9.83 31.13 0.04
CA TYR A 33 -9.37 31.57 -1.29
C TYR A 33 -10.45 32.37 -2.01
N SER A 34 -10.11 33.59 -2.43
CA SER A 34 -10.94 34.44 -3.28
C SER A 34 -11.09 33.82 -4.68
N HIS A 35 -12.33 33.72 -5.16
CA HIS A 35 -12.62 33.29 -6.53
C HIS A 35 -11.93 34.19 -7.57
N LEU A 36 -11.01 33.62 -8.34
CA LEU A 36 -10.51 34.18 -9.60
C LEU A 36 -11.03 33.34 -10.77
N PRO A 37 -11.54 33.94 -11.86
CA PRO A 37 -12.02 33.18 -13.02
C PRO A 37 -10.86 32.49 -13.76
N LEU A 38 -11.13 31.29 -14.28
CA LEU A 38 -10.23 30.56 -15.18
C LEU A 38 -10.02 31.35 -16.49
N PRO A 39 -8.78 31.58 -16.94
CA PRO A 39 -8.52 32.18 -18.25
C PRO A 39 -8.70 31.13 -19.37
N SER A 40 -9.43 31.49 -20.43
CA SER A 40 -9.55 30.66 -21.64
C SER A 40 -8.28 30.77 -22.50
N GLY A 41 -7.37 29.79 -22.37
CA GLY A 41 -6.14 29.70 -23.15
C GLY A 41 -6.26 28.78 -24.36
N ASN A 42 -6.02 29.30 -25.56
CA ASN A 42 -6.02 28.50 -26.79
C ASN A 42 -4.87 27.48 -26.79
N THR A 43 -5.17 26.20 -27.00
CA THR A 43 -4.17 25.16 -27.28
C THR A 43 -3.51 25.39 -28.63
N VAL A 44 -2.23 25.73 -28.63
CA VAL A 44 -1.38 25.69 -29.83
C VAL A 44 -0.87 24.25 -29.99
N LEU A 45 -1.27 23.60 -31.07
CA LEU A 45 -0.72 22.30 -31.50
C LEU A 45 0.63 22.53 -32.18
N VAL A 46 1.66 21.80 -31.74
CA VAL A 46 2.98 21.76 -32.38
C VAL A 46 3.27 20.33 -32.80
N ASP A 47 3.53 20.14 -34.09
CA ASP A 47 3.94 18.85 -34.66
C ASP A 47 5.45 18.68 -34.47
N LEU A 48 5.83 17.75 -33.60
CA LEU A 48 7.23 17.45 -33.22
C LEU A 48 7.85 16.32 -34.05
N SER A 49 7.17 15.83 -35.09
CA SER A 49 7.67 14.73 -35.93
C SER A 49 9.00 15.04 -36.65
N SER A 50 9.33 16.33 -36.83
CA SER A 50 10.53 16.81 -37.52
C SER A 50 11.75 17.06 -36.61
N GLU A 51 11.57 17.21 -35.28
CA GLU A 51 12.68 17.58 -34.38
C GLU A 51 13.44 16.37 -33.81
N ILE A 52 12.81 15.19 -33.75
CA ILE A 52 13.40 13.97 -33.18
C ILE A 52 14.62 13.46 -33.98
N VAL A 53 14.72 13.80 -35.27
CA VAL A 53 15.81 13.33 -36.15
C VAL A 53 17.15 14.03 -35.87
N ASN A 54 17.14 15.23 -35.28
CA ASN A 54 18.34 16.09 -35.15
C ASN A 54 18.82 16.33 -33.70
N GLN A 55 18.27 15.64 -32.70
CA GLN A 55 18.80 15.74 -31.34
C GLN A 55 20.11 14.96 -31.20
N THR A 56 21.25 15.67 -31.33
CA THR A 56 22.48 15.30 -30.64
C THR A 56 22.29 15.47 -29.14
N THR A 57 21.56 14.53 -28.54
CA THR A 57 21.60 14.33 -27.10
C THR A 57 23.04 13.99 -26.73
N GLU A 58 23.63 14.76 -25.82
CA GLU A 58 24.77 14.26 -25.08
C GLU A 58 24.35 12.92 -24.48
N LYS A 59 25.02 11.85 -24.89
CA LYS A 59 24.83 10.54 -24.29
C LYS A 59 25.23 10.67 -22.82
N ALA A 60 24.25 10.89 -21.96
CA ALA A 60 24.35 10.44 -20.59
C ALA A 60 24.84 8.99 -20.68
N ASN A 61 25.96 8.69 -20.00
CA ASN A 61 26.53 7.34 -19.97
C ASN A 61 25.59 6.44 -19.16
N ALA A 62 24.48 6.08 -19.78
CA ALA A 62 23.59 5.03 -19.32
C ALA A 62 24.42 3.74 -19.26
N VAL A 63 24.27 3.04 -18.15
CA VAL A 63 24.67 1.62 -18.05
C VAL A 63 24.03 0.88 -19.24
N GLU A 64 24.77 -0.08 -19.82
CA GLU A 64 24.41 -0.77 -21.08
C GLU A 64 22.90 -0.95 -21.26
N GLY A 65 22.39 -0.43 -22.38
CA GLY A 65 20.98 -0.19 -22.58
C GLY A 65 20.15 -1.47 -22.55
N TYR A 66 19.32 -1.62 -21.52
CA TYR A 66 18.30 -2.65 -21.45
C TYR A 66 17.18 -2.36 -22.46
N GLU A 67 17.03 -3.26 -23.44
CA GLU A 67 16.01 -3.22 -24.49
C GLU A 67 14.84 -4.17 -24.16
N ILE A 68 13.62 -3.75 -24.52
CA ILE A 68 12.42 -4.58 -24.50
C ILE A 68 12.00 -4.82 -25.96
N GLU A 69 11.84 -6.09 -26.36
CA GLU A 69 11.48 -6.47 -27.73
C GLU A 69 12.45 -5.90 -28.81
N GLY A 70 13.72 -5.66 -28.46
CA GLY A 70 14.75 -5.09 -29.36
C GLY A 70 14.67 -3.56 -29.52
N GLU A 71 14.10 -2.87 -28.54
CA GLU A 71 14.01 -1.41 -28.52
C GLU A 71 14.28 -0.84 -27.12
N ASP A 72 14.90 0.35 -27.03
CA ASP A 72 15.04 1.09 -25.77
C ASP A 72 13.71 1.14 -25.00
N ARG A 73 13.74 0.78 -23.72
CA ARG A 73 12.51 0.62 -22.92
C ARG A 73 11.67 1.91 -22.81
N PHE A 74 12.27 3.10 -22.82
CA PHE A 74 11.51 4.36 -22.76
C PHE A 74 10.75 4.59 -24.06
N LYS A 75 11.37 4.24 -25.19
CA LYS A 75 10.72 4.22 -26.50
C LYS A 75 9.67 3.11 -26.62
N TRP A 76 9.88 1.95 -25.99
CA TRP A 76 8.88 0.87 -25.89
C TRP A 76 7.66 1.31 -25.06
N TYR A 77 7.86 1.93 -23.91
CA TYR A 77 6.78 2.53 -23.10
C TYR A 77 5.96 3.53 -23.91
N LEU A 78 6.62 4.36 -24.73
CA LEU A 78 5.94 5.31 -25.60
C LEU A 78 5.07 4.60 -26.64
N LYS A 79 5.61 3.59 -27.34
CA LYS A 79 4.87 2.79 -28.33
C LYS A 79 3.68 2.01 -27.77
N ARG A 80 3.74 1.57 -26.51
CA ARG A 80 2.61 0.90 -25.85
C ARG A 80 1.43 1.82 -25.56
N THR A 81 1.58 3.13 -25.80
CA THR A 81 0.47 4.08 -25.79
C THR A 81 -0.11 4.30 -27.18
N ALA A 82 -1.44 4.26 -27.31
CA ALA A 82 -2.15 4.35 -28.59
C ALA A 82 -2.12 5.73 -29.28
N SER A 83 -1.25 6.65 -28.83
CA SER A 83 -1.09 8.00 -29.37
C SER A 83 0.37 8.42 -29.24
N ASN A 84 0.84 9.26 -30.16
CA ASN A 84 2.20 9.81 -30.14
C ASN A 84 2.30 11.20 -29.49
N VAL A 85 1.17 11.84 -29.16
CA VAL A 85 1.15 13.24 -28.67
C VAL A 85 1.31 13.28 -27.15
N ILE A 86 2.47 13.71 -26.64
CA ILE A 86 2.70 13.97 -25.20
C ILE A 86 2.34 15.43 -24.90
N ALA A 87 1.45 15.65 -23.92
CA ALA A 87 1.14 17.00 -23.42
C ALA A 87 1.98 17.30 -22.16
N THR A 88 2.32 18.56 -21.89
CA THR A 88 3.00 18.91 -20.64
C THR A 88 2.09 18.67 -19.43
N ALA A 89 2.66 18.24 -18.30
CA ALA A 89 1.96 18.19 -17.02
C ALA A 89 1.55 19.61 -16.56
N PRO A 90 0.35 19.84 -16.02
CA PRO A 90 0.00 21.14 -15.45
C PRO A 90 0.66 21.38 -14.09
N ASN A 91 0.83 20.32 -13.31
CA ASN A 91 1.53 20.24 -12.02
C ASN A 91 2.12 18.83 -11.88
N ILE A 92 2.99 18.62 -10.89
CA ILE A 92 3.44 17.27 -10.50
C ILE A 92 3.69 17.23 -8.99
N THR A 93 3.38 16.09 -8.39
CA THR A 93 3.75 15.75 -7.01
C THR A 93 4.45 14.40 -7.04
N THR A 94 5.39 14.15 -6.15
CA THR A 94 6.10 12.86 -6.05
C THR A 94 5.75 12.18 -4.74
N LEU A 95 5.74 10.84 -4.73
CA LEU A 95 5.50 10.02 -3.55
C LEU A 95 6.83 9.37 -3.10
N TYR A 96 7.31 8.35 -3.83
CA TYR A 96 8.59 7.69 -3.56
C TYR A 96 9.43 7.55 -4.84
N ALA A 97 10.70 7.18 -4.65
CA ALA A 97 11.64 6.94 -5.73
C ALA A 97 12.45 5.67 -5.45
N TYR A 98 12.46 4.74 -6.41
CA TYR A 98 13.02 3.40 -6.28
C TYR A 98 14.09 3.19 -7.35
N GLU A 99 15.28 2.72 -6.95
CA GLU A 99 16.40 2.43 -7.86
C GLU A 99 16.45 0.93 -8.18
N PHE A 100 16.16 0.58 -9.43
CA PHE A 100 16.32 -0.78 -9.99
C PHE A 100 17.65 -0.88 -10.75
N ASP A 101 17.98 -2.05 -11.29
CA ASP A 101 19.25 -2.28 -12.01
C ASP A 101 19.47 -1.31 -13.20
N HIS A 102 18.42 -1.06 -13.99
CA HIS A 102 18.51 -0.29 -15.23
C HIS A 102 17.91 1.13 -15.14
N GLU A 103 17.05 1.41 -14.17
CA GLU A 103 16.29 2.67 -14.06
C GLU A 103 16.01 3.12 -12.63
N ILE A 104 15.55 4.36 -12.50
CA ILE A 104 14.93 4.90 -11.29
C ILE A 104 13.46 5.12 -11.61
N THR A 105 12.56 4.52 -10.83
CA THR A 105 11.11 4.73 -10.95
C THR A 105 10.65 5.69 -9.86
N VAL A 106 10.01 6.79 -10.25
CA VAL A 106 9.39 7.75 -9.32
C VAL A 106 7.88 7.57 -9.38
N THR A 107 7.27 7.29 -8.23
CA THR A 107 5.81 7.18 -8.11
C THR A 107 5.19 8.55 -7.81
N THR A 108 3.98 8.78 -8.29
CA THR A 108 3.29 10.06 -8.16
C THR A 108 1.83 9.86 -7.77
N PRO A 109 1.29 10.66 -6.82
CA PRO A 109 -0.14 10.65 -6.52
C PRO A 109 -0.95 11.46 -7.54
N SER A 110 -0.33 12.19 -8.47
CA SER A 110 -1.03 13.14 -9.35
C SER A 110 -1.96 12.43 -10.35
N TRP A 111 -3.21 12.90 -10.43
CA TRP A 111 -4.29 12.25 -11.19
C TRP A 111 -4.48 12.82 -12.59
N LYS A 112 -5.01 12.01 -13.52
CA LYS A 112 -5.18 12.29 -14.96
C LYS A 112 -3.86 12.63 -15.65
N MET A 113 -2.79 12.03 -15.13
CA MET A 113 -1.43 12.28 -15.57
C MET A 113 -0.95 11.35 -16.67
N ILE A 114 -1.75 10.41 -17.19
CA ILE A 114 -1.26 9.52 -18.26
C ILE A 114 -0.69 10.32 -19.47
N ARG A 115 0.54 10.00 -19.86
CA ARG A 115 1.30 10.61 -20.97
C ARG A 115 1.52 12.12 -20.81
N ARG A 116 1.90 12.56 -19.61
CA ARG A 116 2.30 13.94 -19.33
C ARG A 116 3.81 14.10 -19.26
N ARG A 117 4.35 15.07 -20.00
CA ARG A 117 5.78 15.42 -19.98
C ARG A 117 6.16 16.00 -18.62
N VAL A 118 7.24 15.48 -18.06
CA VAL A 118 7.91 15.93 -16.83
C VAL A 118 9.43 15.82 -17.02
N TYR A 119 10.21 16.38 -16.11
CA TYR A 119 11.67 16.31 -16.16
C TYR A 119 12.23 15.67 -14.89
N CYS A 120 13.03 14.61 -15.05
CA CYS A 120 13.78 13.98 -13.97
C CYS A 120 14.96 14.87 -13.57
N ARG A 121 15.03 15.21 -12.28
CA ARG A 121 16.07 16.07 -11.66
C ARG A 121 16.88 15.22 -10.69
N TYR A 122 18.19 15.15 -10.89
CA TYR A 122 19.08 14.21 -10.19
C TYR A 122 20.02 14.99 -9.27
N LEU A 123 20.09 14.64 -7.99
CA LEU A 123 20.96 15.29 -7.02
C LEU A 123 22.05 14.35 -6.48
N ASP A 124 23.24 14.89 -6.27
CA ASP A 124 24.34 14.23 -5.56
C ASP A 124 24.11 14.23 -4.03
N LYS A 125 25.06 13.64 -3.29
CA LYS A 125 25.05 13.60 -1.81
C LYS A 125 25.07 14.98 -1.14
N ASN A 126 25.50 16.03 -1.85
CA ASN A 126 25.61 17.39 -1.35
C ASN A 126 24.39 18.25 -1.74
N GLY A 127 23.49 17.74 -2.61
CA GLY A 127 22.34 18.47 -3.14
C GLY A 127 22.61 19.21 -4.46
N ASN A 128 23.72 18.95 -5.15
CA ASN A 128 24.01 19.56 -6.46
C ASN A 128 23.35 18.77 -7.59
N GLU A 129 22.87 19.45 -8.64
CA GLU A 129 22.31 18.78 -9.81
C GLU A 129 23.37 18.06 -10.66
N ILE A 130 23.06 16.81 -11.03
CA ILE A 130 23.92 15.94 -11.84
C ILE A 130 23.46 15.98 -13.30
N GLY A 131 24.13 16.77 -14.12
CA GLY A 131 23.85 16.91 -15.56
C GLY A 131 22.55 17.64 -15.86
N THR A 132 22.13 17.64 -17.13
CA THR A 132 20.91 18.34 -17.59
C THR A 132 19.63 17.59 -17.21
N PRO A 133 18.51 18.28 -16.90
CA PRO A 133 17.22 17.63 -16.64
C PRO A 133 16.82 16.66 -17.77
N TYR A 134 16.45 15.42 -17.43
CA TYR A 134 16.05 14.43 -18.44
C TYR A 134 14.55 14.51 -18.69
N GLU A 135 14.14 14.71 -19.95
CA GLU A 135 12.72 14.67 -20.33
C GLU A 135 12.17 13.24 -20.23
N SER A 136 11.13 13.05 -19.44
CA SER A 136 10.39 11.81 -19.31
C SER A 136 8.88 12.08 -19.36
N PHE A 137 8.10 11.01 -19.23
CA PHE A 137 6.65 11.09 -19.17
C PHE A 137 6.09 10.08 -18.16
N THR A 138 4.93 10.42 -17.63
CA THR A 138 4.10 9.57 -16.77
C THR A 138 3.45 8.45 -17.57
N TYR A 139 3.95 7.22 -17.42
CA TYR A 139 3.33 6.01 -17.91
C TYR A 139 3.84 4.76 -17.14
N PRO A 140 2.95 3.93 -16.55
CA PRO A 140 1.51 4.15 -16.34
C PRO A 140 1.14 5.44 -15.58
N GLU A 141 -0.14 5.73 -15.38
CA GLU A 141 -0.64 7.05 -14.91
C GLU A 141 0.06 7.62 -13.66
N TYR A 142 0.49 6.77 -12.74
CA TYR A 142 1.10 7.12 -11.45
C TYR A 142 2.62 6.87 -11.38
N ILE A 143 3.27 6.63 -12.52
CA ILE A 143 4.65 6.14 -12.62
C ILE A 143 5.44 6.99 -13.62
N VAL A 144 6.64 7.43 -13.23
CA VAL A 144 7.62 8.07 -14.12
C VAL A 144 8.94 7.31 -14.05
N ASN A 145 9.40 6.79 -15.18
CA ASN A 145 10.70 6.13 -15.25
C ASN A 145 11.79 7.12 -15.69
N CYS A 146 12.96 7.04 -15.07
CA CYS A 146 14.10 7.91 -15.27
C CYS A 146 15.37 7.06 -15.49
N PRO A 147 16.25 7.38 -16.45
CA PRO A 147 17.52 6.67 -16.62
C PRO A 147 18.44 6.90 -15.42
N LYS A 148 19.19 5.86 -15.01
CA LYS A 148 20.15 5.98 -13.90
C LYS A 148 21.27 6.94 -14.25
N ARG A 149 21.73 7.71 -13.26
CA ARG A 149 22.95 8.53 -13.33
C ARG A 149 23.87 8.21 -12.17
N LYS A 150 25.13 7.90 -12.49
CA LYS A 150 26.16 7.55 -11.49
C LYS A 150 26.32 8.69 -10.48
N GLY A 151 26.20 8.37 -9.20
CA GLY A 151 26.33 9.33 -8.09
C GLY A 151 25.03 10.02 -7.67
N THR A 152 23.88 9.69 -8.28
CA THR A 152 22.57 10.16 -7.80
C THR A 152 22.31 9.59 -6.40
N GLN A 153 21.79 10.43 -5.51
CA GLN A 153 21.38 10.06 -4.15
C GLN A 153 19.95 10.51 -3.84
N LYS A 154 19.48 11.56 -4.53
CA LYS A 154 18.08 11.97 -4.53
C LYS A 154 17.61 12.26 -5.95
N ILE A 155 16.33 12.07 -6.20
CA ILE A 155 15.69 12.41 -7.48
C ILE A 155 14.38 13.18 -7.23
N GLY A 156 13.97 14.02 -8.16
CA GLY A 156 12.63 14.60 -8.15
C GLY A 156 12.13 14.88 -9.56
N LEU A 157 10.89 15.36 -9.65
CA LEU A 157 10.23 15.68 -10.92
C LEU A 157 9.85 17.17 -10.96
N SER A 158 10.18 17.85 -12.06
CA SER A 158 9.70 19.20 -12.36
C SER A 158 8.86 19.24 -13.65
N VAL A 159 7.92 20.18 -13.74
CA VAL A 159 7.06 20.37 -14.94
C VAL A 159 7.86 20.93 -16.12
N THR A 160 8.83 21.79 -15.85
CA THR A 160 9.76 22.38 -16.83
C THR A 160 11.20 22.00 -16.46
N GLN A 161 12.14 22.13 -17.39
CA GLN A 161 13.56 21.79 -17.16
C GLN A 161 14.11 22.48 -15.90
N ASN A 162 13.84 23.78 -15.73
CA ASN A 162 14.32 24.59 -14.61
C ASN A 162 13.23 24.86 -13.55
N GLY A 163 12.16 24.07 -13.53
CA GLY A 163 11.05 24.24 -12.59
C GLY A 163 11.39 23.81 -11.17
N GLU A 164 10.54 24.17 -10.20
CA GLU A 164 10.62 23.64 -8.84
C GLU A 164 10.33 22.13 -8.80
N PHE A 165 10.93 21.44 -7.82
CA PHE A 165 10.73 20.02 -7.55
C PHE A 165 10.99 19.69 -6.07
N VAL A 166 10.45 18.56 -5.60
CA VAL A 166 10.76 18.00 -4.28
C VAL A 166 11.74 16.85 -4.46
N PRO A 167 12.95 16.88 -3.85
CA PRO A 167 13.91 15.80 -3.95
C PRO A 167 13.62 14.68 -2.95
N LEU A 168 13.39 13.47 -3.46
CA LEU A 168 13.19 12.24 -2.71
C LEU A 168 14.49 11.43 -2.61
N PRO A 169 14.79 10.78 -1.46
CA PRO A 169 15.85 9.77 -1.40
C PRO A 169 15.52 8.58 -2.30
N LEU A 170 16.56 7.90 -2.79
CA LEU A 170 16.40 6.64 -3.52
C LEU A 170 16.24 5.47 -2.53
N VAL A 171 15.22 4.65 -2.74
CA VAL A 171 15.05 3.33 -2.11
C VAL A 171 15.73 2.29 -3.00
N ASP A 172 16.69 1.54 -2.46
CA ASP A 172 17.40 0.50 -3.22
C ASP A 172 16.49 -0.70 -3.46
N ARG A 173 16.32 -1.05 -4.74
CA ARG A 173 15.60 -2.23 -5.25
C ARG A 173 16.46 -3.07 -6.21
N MET A 174 17.79 -2.97 -6.13
CA MET A 174 18.76 -3.85 -6.82
C MET A 174 19.00 -5.16 -6.04
N LEU A 175 17.98 -5.64 -5.31
CA LEU A 175 18.07 -6.79 -4.42
C LEU A 175 18.12 -8.10 -5.22
N LYS A 176 19.29 -8.75 -5.26
CA LYS A 176 19.48 -10.05 -5.94
C LYS A 176 18.72 -11.22 -5.29
N LYS A 177 18.14 -11.01 -4.11
CA LYS A 177 17.28 -11.94 -3.39
C LYS A 177 16.23 -11.13 -2.64
N PRO A 178 14.94 -11.44 -2.80
CA PRO A 178 13.89 -10.84 -1.98
C PRO A 178 14.16 -11.04 -0.49
N LYS A 179 13.78 -10.04 0.30
CA LYS A 179 13.78 -10.04 1.77
C LYS A 179 12.62 -10.88 2.31
N TYR A 180 11.50 -10.89 1.59
CA TYR A 180 10.29 -11.64 1.92
C TYR A 180 9.94 -12.61 0.78
N GLU A 181 9.51 -13.83 1.12
CA GLU A 181 8.93 -14.78 0.16
C GLU A 181 7.48 -14.40 -0.17
N LEU A 182 6.71 -13.94 0.82
CA LEU A 182 5.32 -13.49 0.65
C LEU A 182 5.05 -12.23 1.48
N SER A 183 4.54 -11.20 0.81
CA SER A 183 4.09 -9.94 1.41
C SER A 183 2.68 -9.57 0.94
N MET A 184 2.11 -8.50 1.50
CA MET A 184 0.76 -8.04 1.15
C MET A 184 0.70 -6.52 0.97
N CYS A 185 0.23 -6.09 -0.20
CA CYS A 185 -0.29 -4.75 -0.46
C CYS A 185 -1.74 -4.68 0.02
N VAL A 186 -1.96 -3.95 1.12
CA VAL A 186 -3.29 -3.69 1.68
C VAL A 186 -3.87 -2.45 0.99
N ALA A 187 -5.15 -2.48 0.63
CA ALA A 187 -5.83 -1.32 0.08
C ALA A 187 -5.80 -0.09 1.00
N THR A 188 -5.85 1.09 0.40
CA THR A 188 -5.74 2.38 1.12
C THR A 188 -6.75 2.52 2.27
N ILE A 189 -6.26 2.93 3.44
CA ILE A 189 -7.09 3.35 4.57
C ILE A 189 -7.61 4.79 4.32
N TYR A 190 -8.92 4.92 4.22
CA TYR A 190 -9.65 6.18 4.05
C TYR A 190 -11.05 6.14 4.71
N GLY A 191 -11.79 7.25 4.64
CA GLY A 191 -13.14 7.38 5.19
C GLY A 191 -13.22 7.45 6.72
N GLU A 192 -14.45 7.39 7.24
CA GLU A 192 -14.75 7.60 8.68
C GLU A 192 -15.10 6.32 9.46
N GLU A 193 -15.43 5.20 8.79
CA GLU A 193 -15.70 3.93 9.50
C GLU A 193 -14.45 3.45 10.26
N PRO A 194 -14.56 3.05 11.55
CA PRO A 194 -13.48 2.45 12.32
C PRO A 194 -12.93 1.20 11.63
N LYS A 195 -11.60 1.09 11.53
CA LYS A 195 -10.91 0.01 10.78
C LYS A 195 -9.97 -0.84 11.64
N TRP A 196 -9.67 -0.40 12.85
CA TRP A 196 -8.72 -1.04 13.77
C TRP A 196 -8.92 -2.56 13.93
N LEU A 197 -10.17 -3.03 14.06
CA LEU A 197 -10.47 -4.44 14.28
C LEU A 197 -10.31 -5.27 12.99
N LEU A 198 -10.89 -4.81 11.87
CA LEU A 198 -10.68 -5.43 10.55
C LEU A 198 -9.20 -5.50 10.19
N PHE A 199 -8.42 -4.48 10.54
CA PHE A 199 -6.97 -4.44 10.33
C PHE A 199 -6.23 -5.49 11.15
N ILE A 200 -6.50 -5.60 12.46
CA ILE A 200 -5.91 -6.65 13.32
C ILE A 200 -6.25 -8.05 12.77
N GLU A 201 -7.53 -8.30 12.47
CA GLU A 201 -8.00 -9.57 11.92
C GLU A 201 -7.34 -9.89 10.57
N MET A 202 -7.16 -8.90 9.70
CA MET A 202 -6.50 -9.05 8.41
C MET A 202 -5.02 -9.40 8.59
N VAL A 203 -4.30 -8.64 9.42
CA VAL A 203 -2.86 -8.87 9.66
C VAL A 203 -2.62 -10.25 10.29
N GLU A 204 -3.34 -10.60 11.36
CA GLU A 204 -3.18 -11.91 12.02
C GLU A 204 -3.62 -13.08 11.13
N HIS A 205 -4.70 -12.93 10.35
CA HIS A 205 -5.12 -13.94 9.38
C HIS A 205 -4.02 -14.22 8.35
N PHE A 206 -3.48 -13.18 7.71
CA PHE A 206 -2.49 -13.35 6.66
C PHE A 206 -1.11 -13.77 7.19
N LYS A 207 -0.75 -13.40 8.43
CA LYS A 207 0.42 -13.97 9.13
C LYS A 207 0.30 -15.48 9.30
N LEU A 208 -0.88 -15.98 9.68
CA LEU A 208 -1.15 -17.43 9.74
C LEU A 208 -1.13 -18.10 8.36
N GLN A 209 -1.32 -17.34 7.27
CA GLN A 209 -1.14 -17.80 5.88
C GLN A 209 0.29 -17.61 5.34
N GLY A 210 1.25 -17.22 6.17
CA GLY A 210 2.66 -17.09 5.81
C GLY A 210 3.06 -15.73 5.23
N VAL A 211 2.21 -14.70 5.29
CA VAL A 211 2.61 -13.33 4.94
C VAL A 211 3.59 -12.80 5.98
N GLN A 212 4.72 -12.27 5.51
CA GLN A 212 5.84 -11.84 6.35
C GLN A 212 5.92 -10.31 6.53
N HIS A 213 5.25 -9.56 5.66
CA HIS A 213 5.28 -8.09 5.67
C HIS A 213 4.07 -7.49 4.96
N PHE A 214 3.65 -6.31 5.43
CA PHE A 214 2.45 -5.60 4.98
C PHE A 214 2.81 -4.17 4.57
N TYR A 215 2.42 -3.82 3.34
CA TYR A 215 2.54 -2.49 2.78
C TYR A 215 1.18 -1.79 2.87
N LEU A 216 1.13 -0.65 3.56
CA LEU A 216 -0.12 0.05 3.86
C LEU A 216 -0.08 1.49 3.36
N HIS A 217 -1.12 1.92 2.64
CA HIS A 217 -1.32 3.33 2.29
C HIS A 217 -2.38 3.96 3.18
N ILE A 218 -2.10 5.15 3.72
CA ILE A 218 -3.05 5.89 4.55
C ILE A 218 -3.33 7.26 3.91
N HIS A 219 -4.57 7.48 3.51
CA HIS A 219 -5.09 8.80 3.15
C HIS A 219 -5.67 9.49 4.39
N HIS A 220 -6.54 8.79 5.12
CA HIS A 220 -7.16 9.28 6.36
C HIS A 220 -7.50 8.11 7.29
N ALA A 221 -7.16 8.24 8.57
CA ALA A 221 -7.42 7.22 9.60
C ALA A 221 -7.66 7.92 10.94
N SER A 222 -8.50 7.34 11.82
CA SER A 222 -8.72 7.93 13.14
C SER A 222 -7.49 7.76 14.05
N ASN A 223 -7.40 8.57 15.10
CA ASN A 223 -6.35 8.41 16.13
C ASN A 223 -6.36 7.00 16.77
N TYR A 224 -7.52 6.32 16.80
CA TYR A 224 -7.62 4.98 17.36
C TYR A 224 -7.12 3.91 16.37
N ASP A 225 -7.46 4.04 15.08
CA ASP A 225 -6.92 3.18 14.02
C ASP A 225 -5.39 3.32 13.94
N LEU A 226 -4.89 4.56 13.89
CA LEU A 226 -3.46 4.86 13.88
C LEU A 226 -2.75 4.30 15.10
N LYS A 227 -3.37 4.30 16.28
CA LYS A 227 -2.78 3.68 17.49
C LYS A 227 -2.55 2.18 17.31
N MET A 228 -3.48 1.46 16.69
CA MET A 228 -3.32 0.01 16.45
C MET A 228 -2.36 -0.26 15.30
N ILE A 229 -2.49 0.44 14.18
CA ILE A 229 -1.59 0.30 13.02
C ILE A 229 -0.13 0.56 13.44
N ASN A 230 0.13 1.60 14.24
CA ASN A 230 1.49 1.94 14.69
C ASN A 230 2.14 0.87 15.59
N ASP A 231 1.38 -0.03 16.22
CA ASP A 231 1.99 -1.13 16.97
C ASP A 231 2.62 -2.18 16.05
N TYR A 232 1.99 -2.44 14.89
CA TYR A 232 2.53 -3.29 13.83
C TYR A 232 3.65 -2.62 13.02
N VAL A 233 3.68 -1.28 12.95
CA VAL A 233 4.85 -0.53 12.46
C VAL A 233 6.02 -0.69 13.41
N ARG A 234 5.76 -0.59 14.72
CA ARG A 234 6.79 -0.73 15.78
C ARG A 234 7.44 -2.11 15.80
N THR A 235 6.73 -3.17 15.40
CA THR A 235 7.29 -4.53 15.25
C THR A 235 7.98 -4.77 13.90
N GLY A 236 7.84 -3.86 12.93
CA GLY A 236 8.37 -4.00 11.57
C GLY A 236 7.52 -4.90 10.67
N GLU A 237 6.32 -5.29 11.11
CA GLU A 237 5.39 -6.09 10.32
C GLU A 237 4.71 -5.25 9.23
N VAL A 238 4.47 -3.96 9.50
CA VAL A 238 3.79 -3.01 8.59
C VAL A 238 4.71 -1.83 8.25
N GLU A 239 4.77 -1.45 6.97
CA GLU A 239 5.36 -0.18 6.50
C GLU A 239 4.24 0.72 5.95
N ILE A 240 4.35 2.05 6.12
CA ILE A 240 3.29 3.01 5.78
C ILE A 240 3.74 4.07 4.78
N HIS A 241 2.98 4.23 3.70
CA HIS A 241 3.02 5.38 2.80
C HIS A 241 1.81 6.30 3.01
N TYR A 242 2.04 7.54 3.44
CA TYR A 242 0.98 8.53 3.60
C TYR A 242 0.64 9.21 2.27
N LEU A 243 -0.62 9.11 1.86
CA LEU A 243 -1.14 9.73 0.64
C LEU A 243 -1.58 11.16 0.95
N LEU A 244 -0.66 12.12 0.82
CA LEU A 244 -0.93 13.53 1.07
C LEU A 244 -1.79 14.16 -0.04
N GLU A 245 -2.93 14.75 0.32
CA GLU A 245 -3.84 15.37 -0.63
C GLU A 245 -3.28 16.67 -1.22
N ARG A 246 -3.35 16.80 -2.55
CA ARG A 246 -3.12 18.06 -3.30
C ARG A 246 -4.20 18.32 -4.35
N ASP A 247 -4.70 17.28 -5.01
CA ASP A 247 -5.79 17.37 -5.97
C ASP A 247 -7.06 16.76 -5.37
N LYS A 248 -8.13 17.56 -5.24
CA LYS A 248 -9.44 17.10 -4.76
C LYS A 248 -9.97 15.96 -5.64
N ARG A 249 -10.15 14.79 -5.03
CA ARG A 249 -10.71 13.58 -5.64
C ARG A 249 -11.54 12.83 -4.61
N THR A 250 -12.45 11.96 -5.05
CA THR A 250 -13.15 11.05 -4.12
C THR A 250 -12.21 9.95 -3.67
N ASP A 251 -12.34 9.52 -2.41
CA ASP A 251 -11.36 8.64 -1.74
C ASP A 251 -11.02 7.35 -2.51
N ASN A 252 -12.00 6.76 -3.20
CA ASN A 252 -11.82 5.55 -4.01
C ASN A 252 -10.79 5.71 -5.16
N HIS A 253 -10.47 6.93 -5.60
CA HIS A 253 -9.40 7.15 -6.59
C HIS A 253 -7.99 6.95 -6.00
N TRP A 254 -7.83 6.93 -4.67
CA TRP A 254 -6.55 6.63 -4.03
C TRP A 254 -6.16 5.14 -4.10
N HIS A 255 -7.14 4.25 -4.29
CA HIS A 255 -6.88 2.82 -4.50
C HIS A 255 -5.98 2.58 -5.72
N MET A 256 -6.17 3.34 -6.81
CA MET A 256 -5.31 3.25 -8.01
C MET A 256 -3.87 3.73 -7.77
N VAL A 257 -3.66 4.70 -6.86
CA VAL A 257 -2.33 5.15 -6.44
C VAL A 257 -1.65 4.08 -5.60
N ASN A 258 -2.39 3.47 -4.66
CA ASN A 258 -1.93 2.36 -3.82
C ASN A 258 -1.51 1.15 -4.66
N ILE A 259 -2.33 0.68 -5.61
CA ILE A 259 -1.94 -0.42 -6.51
C ILE A 259 -0.63 -0.09 -7.25
N ALA A 260 -0.56 1.10 -7.88
CA ALA A 260 0.58 1.46 -8.71
C ALA A 260 1.87 1.68 -7.91
N ASP A 261 1.80 2.34 -6.76
CA ASP A 261 2.97 2.54 -5.89
C ASP A 261 3.36 1.24 -5.19
N CYS A 262 2.41 0.48 -4.63
CA CYS A 262 2.71 -0.74 -3.89
C CYS A 262 3.32 -1.85 -4.78
N LEU A 263 2.94 -1.92 -6.06
CA LEU A 263 3.59 -2.78 -7.04
C LEU A 263 5.07 -2.42 -7.23
N ILE A 264 5.43 -1.14 -7.26
CA ILE A 264 6.82 -0.70 -7.39
C ILE A 264 7.57 -0.79 -6.05
N TRP A 265 6.88 -0.54 -4.94
CA TRP A 265 7.41 -0.63 -3.58
C TRP A 265 7.83 -2.05 -3.22
N SER A 266 6.95 -3.04 -3.45
CA SER A 266 7.22 -4.46 -3.18
C SER A 266 8.21 -5.09 -4.18
N ARG A 267 8.37 -4.51 -5.38
CA ARG A 267 9.23 -5.04 -6.44
C ARG A 267 10.68 -5.19 -5.99
N GLY A 268 11.24 -6.39 -6.11
CA GLY A 268 12.59 -6.76 -5.68
C GLY A 268 12.75 -6.97 -4.16
N GLU A 269 11.87 -6.42 -3.32
CA GLU A 269 11.86 -6.69 -1.87
C GLU A 269 11.10 -7.97 -1.52
N SER A 270 10.04 -8.28 -2.27
CA SER A 270 9.18 -9.45 -2.07
C SER A 270 9.16 -10.37 -3.29
N LYS A 271 9.19 -11.70 -3.08
CA LYS A 271 9.01 -12.68 -4.17
C LYS A 271 7.56 -12.70 -4.66
N TRP A 272 6.62 -12.91 -3.76
CA TRP A 272 5.19 -12.84 -4.04
C TRP A 272 4.52 -11.72 -3.24
N THR A 273 3.58 -11.02 -3.86
CA THR A 273 2.83 -9.93 -3.22
C THR A 273 1.34 -10.08 -3.46
N ILE A 274 0.57 -10.26 -2.37
CA ILE A 274 -0.89 -10.29 -2.37
C ILE A 274 -1.43 -8.87 -2.51
N PHE A 275 -2.40 -8.64 -3.39
CA PHE A 275 -3.20 -7.40 -3.44
C PHE A 275 -4.62 -7.73 -3.02
N ALA A 276 -5.07 -7.19 -1.88
CA ALA A 276 -6.43 -7.40 -1.37
C ALA A 276 -6.94 -6.19 -0.56
N ASP A 277 -8.27 -6.05 -0.48
CA ASP A 277 -8.94 -5.08 0.39
C ASP A 277 -8.90 -5.52 1.87
N LEU A 278 -9.14 -4.57 2.79
CA LEU A 278 -9.02 -4.79 4.24
C LEU A 278 -10.01 -5.85 4.79
N ASP A 279 -11.14 -6.02 4.12
CA ASP A 279 -12.21 -6.97 4.46
C ASP A 279 -12.14 -8.28 3.65
N GLU A 280 -11.19 -8.43 2.73
CA GLU A 280 -10.93 -9.69 2.03
C GLU A 280 -10.15 -10.70 2.90
N ARG A 281 -10.45 -11.99 2.76
CA ARG A 281 -9.69 -13.10 3.37
C ARG A 281 -9.50 -14.20 2.33
N ILE A 282 -8.26 -14.65 2.13
CA ILE A 282 -7.95 -15.83 1.31
C ILE A 282 -7.78 -17.04 2.22
N LEU A 283 -8.39 -18.17 1.87
CA LEU A 283 -8.26 -19.46 2.57
C LEU A 283 -8.10 -20.61 1.57
N MET A 284 -7.15 -21.48 1.87
CA MET A 284 -6.85 -22.67 1.07
C MET A 284 -7.83 -23.80 1.43
N THR A 285 -8.88 -24.00 0.62
CA THR A 285 -9.93 -25.00 0.93
C THR A 285 -9.66 -26.40 0.38
N GLU A 286 -8.83 -26.53 -0.65
CA GLU A 286 -8.50 -27.82 -1.30
C GLU A 286 -6.99 -28.12 -1.29
N TYR A 287 -6.20 -27.28 -0.62
CA TYR A 287 -4.74 -27.41 -0.54
C TYR A 287 -4.29 -27.55 0.93
N PRO A 288 -3.53 -28.61 1.29
CA PRO A 288 -3.10 -28.85 2.66
C PRO A 288 -1.86 -28.00 3.01
N GLY A 289 -2.06 -26.72 3.27
CA GLY A 289 -0.99 -25.80 3.66
C GLY A 289 -1.41 -24.33 3.71
N THR A 290 -0.45 -23.45 3.92
CA THR A 290 -0.67 -22.00 3.87
C THR A 290 -0.66 -21.47 2.44
N ILE A 291 -1.04 -20.19 2.25
CA ILE A 291 -0.85 -19.49 0.97
C ILE A 291 0.62 -19.51 0.56
N LEU A 292 1.56 -19.24 1.48
CA LEU A 292 3.00 -19.29 1.18
C LEU A 292 3.46 -20.66 0.68
N ASP A 293 2.95 -21.75 1.26
CA ASP A 293 3.30 -23.11 0.83
C ASP A 293 2.80 -23.39 -0.60
N TYR A 294 1.57 -22.99 -0.90
CA TYR A 294 1.02 -23.07 -2.27
C TYR A 294 1.85 -22.24 -3.27
N MET A 295 2.24 -21.02 -2.92
CA MET A 295 3.03 -20.16 -3.80
C MET A 295 4.45 -20.73 -4.07
N ARG A 296 5.00 -21.55 -3.17
CA ARG A 296 6.28 -22.25 -3.37
C ARG A 296 6.20 -23.43 -4.35
N GLU A 297 5.01 -23.95 -4.64
CA GLU A 297 4.81 -24.99 -5.66
C GLU A 297 4.82 -24.42 -7.08
N ILE A 298 4.60 -23.11 -7.24
CA ILE A 298 4.62 -22.40 -8.52
C ILE A 298 6.08 -22.19 -8.97
N ARG A 299 6.65 -23.23 -9.56
CA ARG A 299 8.04 -23.25 -10.08
C ARG A 299 8.19 -22.75 -11.52
N ASN A 300 7.09 -22.50 -12.23
CA ASN A 300 7.14 -22.01 -13.59
C ASN A 300 7.33 -20.50 -13.62
N GLU A 301 8.55 -20.05 -13.93
CA GLU A 301 8.94 -18.64 -14.04
C GLU A 301 8.14 -17.84 -15.09
N SER A 302 7.38 -18.51 -15.97
CA SER A 302 6.45 -17.82 -16.89
C SER A 302 5.14 -17.36 -16.22
N ILE A 303 4.91 -17.66 -14.95
CA ILE A 303 3.70 -17.29 -14.20
C ILE A 303 3.99 -16.07 -13.33
N GLY A 304 3.73 -14.88 -13.88
CA GLY A 304 3.88 -13.61 -13.16
C GLY A 304 2.77 -13.30 -12.14
N GLY A 305 1.76 -14.16 -12.01
CA GLY A 305 0.71 -13.97 -11.01
C GLY A 305 -0.38 -15.05 -11.05
N VAL A 306 -1.08 -15.19 -9.92
CA VAL A 306 -2.25 -16.04 -9.75
C VAL A 306 -3.44 -15.21 -9.27
N GLN A 307 -4.63 -15.67 -9.62
CA GLN A 307 -5.89 -14.99 -9.34
C GLN A 307 -6.88 -15.97 -8.72
N PHE A 308 -7.50 -15.57 -7.61
CA PHE A 308 -8.45 -16.39 -6.88
C PHE A 308 -9.89 -15.95 -7.15
N ARG A 309 -10.80 -16.91 -7.27
CA ARG A 309 -12.23 -16.64 -7.40
C ARG A 309 -12.78 -16.21 -6.04
N GLN A 310 -13.18 -14.95 -5.93
CA GLN A 310 -13.82 -14.45 -4.72
C GLN A 310 -15.25 -15.00 -4.54
N GLN A 311 -15.68 -15.02 -3.28
CA GLN A 311 -17.06 -15.25 -2.86
C GLN A 311 -17.50 -14.08 -1.99
N TRP A 312 -18.68 -13.53 -2.27
CA TRP A 312 -19.21 -12.38 -1.57
C TRP A 312 -20.09 -12.80 -0.39
N VAL A 313 -19.87 -12.17 0.77
CA VAL A 313 -20.71 -12.30 1.97
C VAL A 313 -20.97 -10.88 2.49
N LEU A 314 -22.23 -10.59 2.85
CA LEU A 314 -22.66 -9.24 3.26
C LEU A 314 -22.58 -9.07 4.78
N LYS A 315 -21.88 -8.03 5.22
CA LYS A 315 -21.85 -7.55 6.61
C LYS A 315 -23.23 -7.05 7.07
N THR A 316 -23.61 -7.37 8.31
CA THR A 316 -24.89 -6.96 8.93
C THR A 316 -24.75 -5.85 9.99
N GLU A 317 -23.53 -5.60 10.48
CA GLU A 317 -23.25 -4.70 11.61
C GLU A 317 -22.16 -3.65 11.27
N LEU A 318 -22.03 -2.60 12.08
CA LEU A 318 -20.97 -1.58 11.95
C LEU A 318 -19.74 -1.97 12.77
N MET A 319 -18.54 -1.52 12.37
CA MET A 319 -17.36 -1.74 13.21
C MET A 319 -17.45 -0.94 14.52
N PRO A 320 -17.04 -1.50 15.67
CA PRO A 320 -17.00 -0.76 16.93
C PRO A 320 -15.94 0.35 16.86
N GLU A 321 -16.26 1.54 17.39
CA GLU A 321 -15.34 2.69 17.40
C GLU A 321 -14.05 2.44 18.19
N LYS A 322 -14.10 1.58 19.21
CA LYS A 322 -13.01 1.29 20.14
C LYS A 322 -13.26 -0.04 20.87
N TYR A 323 -12.22 -0.56 21.50
CA TYR A 323 -12.36 -1.62 22.50
C TYR A 323 -12.89 -1.04 23.82
N GLU A 324 -13.92 -1.66 24.39
CA GLU A 324 -14.60 -1.19 25.60
C GLU A 324 -14.46 -2.15 26.79
N SER A 325 -14.61 -3.47 26.59
CA SER A 325 -14.41 -4.43 27.68
C SER A 325 -14.26 -5.88 27.24
N GLY A 326 -13.83 -6.74 28.17
CA GLY A 326 -13.81 -8.19 27.99
C GLY A 326 -15.17 -8.88 27.84
N SER A 327 -16.30 -8.17 27.77
CA SER A 327 -17.53 -8.75 27.20
C SER A 327 -17.50 -8.83 25.67
N GLN A 328 -16.58 -8.09 25.04
CA GLN A 328 -16.16 -8.24 23.65
C GLN A 328 -15.04 -9.30 23.52
N ASP A 329 -14.53 -9.84 24.64
CA ASP A 329 -13.55 -10.93 24.69
C ASP A 329 -14.18 -12.21 25.25
N CYS A 330 -14.59 -13.09 24.34
CA CYS A 330 -15.24 -14.36 24.67
C CYS A 330 -14.41 -15.26 25.62
N LEU A 331 -13.07 -15.11 25.67
CA LEU A 331 -12.18 -15.94 26.51
C LEU A 331 -12.43 -15.73 28.00
N ILE A 332 -12.67 -14.47 28.41
CA ILE A 332 -12.83 -14.12 29.82
C ILE A 332 -14.22 -14.51 30.33
N TRP A 333 -15.27 -14.33 29.50
CA TRP A 333 -16.67 -14.55 29.89
C TRP A 333 -17.03 -16.02 30.16
N SER A 334 -16.39 -16.94 29.43
CA SER A 334 -16.65 -18.39 29.48
C SER A 334 -15.97 -19.12 30.66
N ARG A 335 -14.91 -18.53 31.21
CA ARG A 335 -14.04 -19.14 32.23
C ARG A 335 -14.82 -19.54 33.49
N GLY A 336 -14.80 -20.83 33.82
CA GLY A 336 -15.45 -21.40 35.01
C GLY A 336 -16.95 -21.70 34.85
N LYS A 337 -17.55 -21.45 33.68
CA LYS A 337 -18.95 -21.79 33.37
C LYS A 337 -19.10 -23.00 32.46
N SER A 338 -18.07 -23.31 31.66
CA SER A 338 -18.01 -24.48 30.79
C SER A 338 -16.65 -25.18 30.90
N LYS A 339 -16.61 -26.48 30.58
CA LYS A 339 -15.35 -27.24 30.44
C LYS A 339 -14.63 -26.91 29.12
N TRP A 340 -15.40 -26.59 28.09
CA TRP A 340 -14.96 -26.25 26.76
C TRP A 340 -15.63 -24.95 26.32
N THR A 341 -14.94 -24.14 25.54
CA THR A 341 -15.47 -22.89 24.96
C THR A 341 -15.22 -22.90 23.47
N ILE A 342 -16.26 -22.60 22.70
CA ILE A 342 -16.17 -22.46 21.25
C ILE A 342 -15.97 -20.98 20.93
N PHE A 343 -14.86 -20.66 20.27
CA PHE A 343 -14.62 -19.35 19.67
C PHE A 343 -15.11 -19.40 18.23
N ALA A 344 -16.34 -18.95 18.05
CA ALA A 344 -16.92 -18.66 16.75
C ALA A 344 -17.27 -17.17 16.72
N ASP A 345 -17.00 -16.54 15.59
CA ASP A 345 -17.58 -15.25 15.26
C ASP A 345 -19.12 -15.39 15.13
N LEU A 346 -19.86 -14.29 15.09
CA LEU A 346 -21.33 -14.30 14.97
C LEU A 346 -21.82 -15.08 13.72
N ASP A 347 -21.01 -15.10 12.66
CA ASP A 347 -21.26 -15.84 11.41
C ASP A 347 -20.48 -17.17 11.28
N GLY A 348 -19.72 -17.55 12.31
CA GLY A 348 -18.93 -18.79 12.32
C GLY A 348 -19.79 -20.06 12.48
N ARG A 349 -19.99 -20.83 11.41
CA ARG A 349 -20.59 -22.18 11.50
C ARG A 349 -19.53 -23.27 11.58
N ILE A 350 -19.41 -23.90 12.73
CA ILE A 350 -18.64 -25.14 12.88
C ILE A 350 -19.44 -26.29 12.27
N LEU A 351 -18.92 -26.84 11.17
CA LEU A 351 -19.44 -28.03 10.51
C LEU A 351 -18.39 -29.11 10.61
N MET A 352 -18.75 -30.24 11.22
CA MET A 352 -17.89 -31.42 11.24
C MET A 352 -18.13 -32.19 9.94
N THR A 353 -17.14 -32.15 9.05
CA THR A 353 -17.20 -32.77 7.72
C THR A 353 -16.88 -34.26 7.76
N GLU A 354 -16.06 -34.70 8.72
CA GLU A 354 -15.53 -36.07 8.78
C GLU A 354 -16.00 -36.88 10.02
N TYR A 355 -16.64 -36.24 10.99
CA TYR A 355 -17.16 -36.91 12.19
C TYR A 355 -18.70 -37.02 12.15
N PRO A 356 -19.30 -38.22 12.29
CA PRO A 356 -20.73 -38.47 12.03
C PRO A 356 -21.70 -38.09 13.17
N GLY A 357 -21.21 -37.63 14.32
CA GLY A 357 -22.02 -37.23 15.48
C GLY A 357 -22.16 -35.71 15.67
N THR A 358 -22.63 -35.26 16.84
CA THR A 358 -22.70 -33.82 17.15
C THR A 358 -21.37 -33.29 17.70
N ILE A 359 -21.15 -31.97 17.65
CA ILE A 359 -19.96 -31.31 18.21
C ILE A 359 -19.76 -31.68 19.69
N LEU A 360 -20.86 -31.86 20.44
CA LEU A 360 -20.80 -32.26 21.85
C LEU A 360 -20.33 -33.71 22.04
N ASP A 361 -20.64 -34.60 21.09
CA ASP A 361 -20.18 -36.00 21.15
C ASP A 361 -18.69 -36.07 20.80
N TYR A 362 -18.27 -35.38 19.73
CA TYR A 362 -16.87 -35.17 19.40
C TYR A 362 -16.05 -34.64 20.61
N MET A 363 -16.51 -33.56 21.27
CA MET A 363 -15.84 -33.00 22.45
C MET A 363 -15.84 -33.88 23.71
N ARG A 364 -16.56 -35.02 23.70
CA ARG A 364 -16.49 -36.07 24.74
C ARG A 364 -15.52 -37.19 24.36
N GLU A 365 -15.24 -37.37 23.07
CA GLU A 365 -14.40 -38.44 22.54
C GLU A 365 -12.93 -38.03 22.31
N ILE A 366 -12.63 -36.73 22.18
CA ILE A 366 -11.25 -36.21 22.17
C ILE A 366 -10.45 -36.76 23.37
N ARG A 367 -9.36 -37.48 23.09
CA ARG A 367 -8.43 -37.97 24.13
C ARG A 367 -7.01 -37.43 23.98
N ASN A 368 -6.63 -36.94 22.79
CA ASN A 368 -5.33 -36.36 22.48
C ASN A 368 -5.43 -35.41 21.27
N GLU A 369 -4.36 -34.64 21.00
CA GLU A 369 -4.30 -33.69 19.89
C GLU A 369 -4.45 -34.38 18.52
N SER A 370 -3.88 -35.58 18.33
CA SER A 370 -4.02 -36.32 17.06
C SER A 370 -5.46 -36.71 16.68
N THR A 371 -6.40 -36.76 17.64
CA THR A 371 -7.85 -36.91 17.33
C THR A 371 -8.54 -35.61 16.92
N ILE A 372 -7.92 -34.45 17.19
CA ILE A 372 -8.46 -33.13 16.80
C ILE A 372 -8.11 -32.85 15.34
N ASP A 373 -6.82 -32.93 15.02
CA ASP A 373 -6.30 -32.61 13.68
C ASP A 373 -6.89 -33.51 12.58
N ALA A 374 -7.19 -34.76 12.92
CA ALA A 374 -7.78 -35.74 12.00
C ALA A 374 -9.27 -35.51 11.69
N TRP A 375 -10.01 -34.79 12.56
CA TRP A 375 -11.49 -34.71 12.48
C TRP A 375 -12.04 -33.28 12.40
N MET A 376 -11.19 -32.26 12.54
CA MET A 376 -11.54 -30.84 12.36
C MET A 376 -10.57 -30.08 11.44
N PRO A 377 -10.56 -30.36 10.11
CA PRO A 377 -10.00 -29.42 9.14
C PRO A 377 -10.91 -28.17 9.03
N THR A 378 -10.67 -27.15 9.86
CA THR A 378 -11.54 -25.96 9.94
C THR A 378 -11.40 -25.00 8.75
N HIS A 379 -12.49 -24.81 8.02
CA HIS A 379 -12.65 -23.77 6.98
C HIS A 379 -13.34 -22.51 7.57
N ARG A 380 -13.05 -21.31 7.03
CA ARG A 380 -13.55 -19.98 7.48
C ARG A 380 -13.90 -19.10 6.24
N PHE A 381 -14.68 -18.00 6.36
CA PHE A 381 -15.18 -17.21 5.20
C PHE A 381 -15.59 -15.74 5.55
N HIS A 382 -15.15 -14.71 4.81
CA HIS A 382 -15.53 -13.24 4.87
C HIS A 382 -15.06 -12.53 3.56
N ASN A 383 -15.49 -11.35 3.06
CA ASN A 383 -16.63 -10.40 3.22
C ASN A 383 -16.59 -9.37 2.02
N SER A 384 -17.67 -8.61 1.69
CA SER A 384 -17.58 -7.24 1.08
C SER A 384 -18.87 -6.40 1.12
N THR A 385 -18.77 -5.10 0.81
CA THR A 385 -19.89 -4.13 0.81
C THR A 385 -20.55 -3.84 -0.56
N GLY A 386 -20.22 -4.53 -1.66
CA GLY A 386 -20.86 -4.24 -2.96
C GLY A 386 -20.59 -5.21 -4.11
N ILE A 387 -21.60 -5.42 -4.97
CA ILE A 387 -21.49 -6.29 -6.15
C ILE A 387 -20.82 -5.53 -7.30
N GLY A 388 -19.50 -5.71 -7.45
CA GLY A 388 -18.75 -5.26 -8.63
C GLY A 388 -19.08 -6.08 -9.89
N PRO A 389 -18.78 -5.55 -11.10
CA PRO A 389 -18.88 -6.30 -12.35
C PRO A 389 -17.92 -7.50 -12.42
N ILE A 390 -18.12 -8.40 -13.38
CA ILE A 390 -17.27 -9.59 -13.57
C ILE A 390 -15.79 -9.18 -13.70
N GLY A 391 -14.93 -9.71 -12.83
CA GLY A 391 -13.49 -9.43 -12.80
C GLY A 391 -13.09 -8.17 -12.02
N HIS A 392 -14.04 -7.41 -11.46
CA HIS A 392 -13.76 -6.27 -10.56
C HIS A 392 -13.03 -6.69 -9.29
N THR A 393 -13.25 -7.94 -8.87
CA THR A 393 -12.98 -8.45 -7.53
C THR A 393 -12.40 -9.84 -7.62
N ALA A 394 -11.11 -9.85 -7.93
CA ALA A 394 -10.32 -11.05 -8.07
C ALA A 394 -8.99 -10.78 -7.38
N THR A 395 -8.80 -11.40 -6.21
CA THR A 395 -7.62 -11.19 -5.38
C THR A 395 -6.42 -11.78 -6.11
N ASN A 396 -5.39 -10.97 -6.32
CA ASN A 396 -4.23 -11.35 -7.12
C ASN A 396 -3.01 -11.50 -6.22
N ILE A 397 -2.21 -12.55 -6.46
CA ILE A 397 -0.86 -12.67 -5.90
C ILE A 397 0.10 -12.58 -7.09
N ILE A 398 0.93 -11.55 -7.09
CA ILE A 398 1.80 -11.18 -8.22
C ILE A 398 3.24 -11.55 -7.87
N ASP A 399 3.99 -12.08 -8.85
CA ASP A 399 5.43 -12.27 -8.73
C ASP A 399 6.10 -10.90 -8.86
N THR A 400 6.76 -10.46 -7.79
CA THR A 400 7.35 -9.13 -7.68
C THR A 400 8.87 -9.15 -7.64
N SER A 401 9.53 -10.31 -7.79
CA SER A 401 11.02 -10.38 -7.79
C SER A 401 11.69 -9.83 -9.04
#